data_AF-A0A2D7T941-F1
#
_entry.id   AF-A0A2D7T941-F1
#
_cell.length_a   1.000
_cell.length_b   1.000
_cell.length_c   1.000
_cell.angle_alpha   90.00
_cell.angle_beta   90.00
_cell.angle_gamma   90.00
#
_symmetry.space_group_name_H-M   'P 1'
#
loop_
_entity.id
_entity.type
_entity.pdbx_description
1 polymer ?
#
loop_
_entity_poly.entity_id
_entity_poly.type
_entity_poly.pdbx_seq_one_letter_code
_entity_poly.pdbx_strand_id
1 'polypeptide(L)'
;MNGEGPITSTGHDLSELKEAIKNREDISMAEKFNLMAQIEEGANPIRLGIAAPAEDDESYEGLPYLEERDKEEEEVSVNLMKFGDSAASNYAVNSVVGSSEAWELVKSGKINFSDKLYRESMTLGIDASKHIHDISTGEFEGVDADVIKEIPVLKPPKRSFCPKCGTDIHSYTMMQWRKWRDASADVVGIQLEAAMETSIVKISAFHINEMEDIKIENSKLKAEVEELKEKLENTDKKSIEDKLRKSLTTKIRKELLKELKVEKDLILNKDDSEEDEEAEEDVEEEIEKPKSKPKSLFGPGKKSKKFDGKKSDKPEWFLNEALDTVYDPHGTGKALKRRTILARSAKGNVRVEDVVFAYSKSGKKGISELAWTSPTTKYIVEAYDSC
;
A
#
# COMPACT_ATOMS: atom_id res chain seq x y z
N MET A 1 -55.66 -46.34 -22.38
CA MET A 1 -54.63 -45.31 -22.62
C MET A 1 -53.78 -45.32 -21.38
N ASN A 2 -52.60 -45.95 -21.48
CA ASN A 2 -51.74 -46.26 -20.34
C ASN A 2 -51.17 -44.96 -19.79
N GLY A 3 -51.38 -44.71 -18.50
CA GLY A 3 -50.95 -43.50 -17.81
C GLY A 3 -49.48 -43.60 -17.43
N GLU A 4 -48.59 -43.33 -18.38
CA GLU A 4 -47.19 -43.09 -18.08
C GLU A 4 -47.07 -41.68 -17.46
N GLY A 5 -46.66 -41.63 -16.19
CA GLY A 5 -46.36 -40.38 -15.51
C GLY A 5 -45.11 -39.72 -16.08
N PRO A 6 -44.83 -38.45 -15.72
CA PRO A 6 -43.59 -37.81 -16.15
C PRO A 6 -42.38 -38.60 -15.61
N ILE A 7 -41.42 -38.88 -16.49
CA ILE A 7 -40.21 -39.67 -16.18
C ILE A 7 -39.04 -38.76 -15.79
N THR A 8 -38.24 -39.21 -14.84
CA THR A 8 -36.99 -38.55 -14.41
C THR A 8 -35.89 -38.67 -15.48
N SER A 9 -34.83 -37.87 -15.34
CA SER A 9 -33.62 -37.93 -16.18
C SER A 9 -32.93 -39.31 -16.17
N THR A 10 -33.20 -40.14 -15.18
CA THR A 10 -32.69 -41.52 -15.05
C THR A 10 -33.71 -42.58 -15.44
N GLY A 11 -34.82 -42.21 -16.11
CA GLY A 11 -35.81 -43.15 -16.65
C GLY A 11 -36.80 -43.73 -15.63
N HIS A 12 -36.80 -43.27 -14.38
CA HIS A 12 -37.74 -43.71 -13.33
C HIS A 12 -39.02 -42.86 -13.33
N ASP A 13 -40.19 -43.46 -13.09
CA ASP A 13 -41.47 -42.74 -13.01
C ASP A 13 -41.52 -41.86 -11.74
N LEU A 14 -41.82 -40.57 -11.92
CA LEU A 14 -41.92 -39.60 -10.83
C LEU A 14 -43.03 -39.94 -9.82
N SER A 15 -44.12 -40.56 -10.27
CA SER A 15 -45.24 -40.91 -9.40
C SER A 15 -44.87 -42.07 -8.46
N GLU A 16 -44.19 -43.08 -8.98
CA GLU A 16 -43.67 -44.22 -8.23
C GLU A 16 -42.61 -43.79 -7.21
N LEU A 17 -41.68 -42.91 -7.60
CA LEU A 17 -40.66 -42.37 -6.70
C LEU A 17 -41.27 -41.57 -5.53
N LYS A 18 -42.30 -40.75 -5.81
CA LYS A 18 -43.01 -40.02 -4.75
C LYS A 18 -43.75 -40.96 -3.81
N GLU A 19 -44.31 -42.05 -4.31
CA GLU A 19 -44.98 -43.05 -3.49
C GLU A 19 -43.97 -43.83 -2.63
N ALA A 20 -42.81 -44.19 -3.18
CA ALA A 20 -41.71 -44.81 -2.44
C ALA A 20 -41.23 -43.91 -1.28
N ILE A 21 -41.08 -42.60 -1.51
CA ILE A 21 -40.69 -41.64 -0.46
C ILE A 21 -41.80 -41.47 0.60
N LYS A 22 -43.09 -41.50 0.21
CA LYS A 22 -44.20 -41.45 1.17
C LYS A 22 -44.17 -42.64 2.12
N ASN A 23 -43.83 -43.83 1.60
CA ASN A 23 -43.85 -45.08 2.34
C ASN A 23 -42.62 -45.32 3.23
N ARG A 24 -41.57 -44.52 3.11
CA ARG A 24 -40.38 -44.60 3.97
C ARG A 24 -40.69 -44.18 5.41
N GLU A 25 -40.56 -45.05 6.40
CA GLU A 25 -40.81 -44.71 7.81
C GLU A 25 -39.57 -44.18 8.54
N ASP A 26 -38.41 -44.27 7.91
CA ASP A 26 -37.08 -43.94 8.44
C ASP A 26 -36.73 -42.43 8.33
N ILE A 27 -37.53 -41.66 7.60
CA ILE A 27 -37.32 -40.23 7.37
C ILE A 27 -38.55 -39.41 7.80
N SER A 28 -38.29 -38.20 8.30
CA SER A 28 -39.33 -37.29 8.75
C SER A 28 -40.22 -36.81 7.59
N MET A 29 -41.45 -36.38 7.89
CA MET A 29 -42.35 -35.81 6.88
C MET A 29 -41.71 -34.63 6.13
N ALA A 30 -40.88 -33.83 6.81
CA ALA A 30 -40.17 -32.71 6.20
C ALA A 30 -39.12 -33.18 5.18
N GLU A 31 -38.37 -34.23 5.50
CA GLU A 31 -37.40 -34.85 4.58
C GLU A 31 -38.09 -35.52 3.39
N LYS A 32 -39.25 -36.16 3.62
CA LYS A 32 -40.08 -36.70 2.54
C LYS A 32 -40.48 -35.63 1.52
N PHE A 33 -40.98 -34.49 1.98
CA PHE A 33 -41.35 -33.39 1.09
C PHE A 33 -40.13 -32.80 0.37
N ASN A 34 -38.98 -32.72 1.05
CA ASN A 34 -37.75 -32.22 0.45
C ASN A 34 -37.25 -33.16 -0.67
N LEU A 35 -37.21 -34.47 -0.43
CA LEU A 35 -36.81 -35.45 -1.43
C LEU A 35 -37.78 -35.48 -2.64
N MET A 36 -39.09 -35.33 -2.39
CA MET A 36 -40.07 -35.21 -3.48
C MET A 36 -39.85 -33.95 -4.31
N ALA A 37 -39.56 -32.80 -3.67
CA ALA A 37 -39.28 -31.55 -4.36
C ALA A 37 -37.99 -31.64 -5.20
N GLN A 38 -36.93 -32.21 -4.65
CA GLN A 38 -35.67 -32.40 -5.38
C GLN A 38 -35.86 -33.27 -6.62
N ILE A 39 -36.65 -34.34 -6.53
CA ILE A 39 -36.95 -35.21 -7.67
C ILE A 39 -37.86 -34.50 -8.70
N GLU A 40 -38.83 -33.69 -8.26
CA GLU A 40 -39.64 -32.84 -9.16
C GLU A 40 -38.82 -31.77 -9.88
N GLU A 41 -37.77 -31.25 -9.23
CA GLU A 41 -36.81 -30.28 -9.78
C GLU A 41 -35.75 -30.94 -10.69
N GLY A 42 -35.79 -32.27 -10.85
CA GLY A 42 -34.92 -33.01 -11.77
C GLY A 42 -33.63 -33.55 -11.15
N ALA A 43 -33.50 -33.56 -9.82
CA ALA A 43 -32.39 -34.21 -9.15
C ALA A 43 -32.37 -35.72 -9.41
N ASN A 44 -31.17 -36.30 -9.48
CA ASN A 44 -30.99 -37.71 -9.80
C ASN A 44 -31.44 -38.60 -8.60
N PRO A 45 -32.50 -39.44 -8.75
CA PRO A 45 -33.06 -40.23 -7.66
C PRO A 45 -32.11 -41.34 -7.16
N ILE A 46 -31.16 -41.77 -8.00
CA ILE A 46 -30.12 -42.74 -7.62
C ILE A 46 -29.13 -42.09 -6.64
N ARG A 47 -28.69 -40.85 -6.93
CA ARG A 47 -27.82 -40.08 -6.03
C ARG A 47 -28.48 -39.73 -4.70
N LEU A 48 -29.81 -39.57 -4.70
CA LEU A 48 -30.59 -39.32 -3.49
C LEU A 48 -30.84 -40.60 -2.66
N GLY A 49 -30.34 -41.76 -3.10
CA GLY A 49 -30.51 -43.04 -2.41
C GLY A 49 -31.97 -43.52 -2.40
N ILE A 50 -32.76 -43.14 -3.41
CA ILE A 50 -34.18 -43.49 -3.54
C ILE A 50 -34.36 -44.62 -4.55
N ALA A 51 -33.51 -44.65 -5.59
CA ALA A 51 -33.49 -45.70 -6.60
C ALA A 51 -32.11 -46.37 -6.66
N ALA A 52 -32.07 -47.65 -7.06
CA ALA A 52 -30.83 -48.35 -7.33
C ALA A 52 -30.34 -48.05 -8.76
N PRO A 53 -29.01 -48.02 -9.00
CA PRO A 53 -28.49 -47.97 -10.37
C PRO A 53 -28.84 -49.24 -11.15
N ALA A 54 -28.92 -49.14 -12.47
CA ALA A 54 -29.00 -50.31 -13.34
C ALA A 54 -27.65 -51.05 -13.31
N GLU A 55 -27.67 -52.39 -13.40
CA GLU A 55 -26.48 -53.26 -13.25
C GLU A 55 -25.34 -53.00 -14.27
N ASP A 56 -25.58 -52.20 -15.31
CA ASP A 56 -24.63 -51.92 -16.42
C ASP A 56 -24.18 -50.44 -16.51
N ASP A 57 -24.44 -49.61 -15.47
CA ASP A 57 -24.06 -48.18 -15.50
C ASP A 57 -22.65 -47.95 -14.90
N GLU A 58 -21.62 -47.96 -15.76
CA GLU A 58 -20.22 -47.67 -15.41
C GLU A 58 -19.97 -46.22 -14.93
N SER A 59 -20.99 -45.34 -14.96
CA SER A 59 -20.89 -43.94 -14.49
C SER A 59 -21.32 -43.73 -13.03
N TYR A 60 -21.70 -44.81 -12.33
CA TYR A 60 -22.15 -44.75 -10.94
C TYR A 60 -20.98 -44.69 -9.95
N GLU A 61 -20.63 -43.48 -9.52
CA GLU A 61 -19.89 -43.25 -8.27
C GLU A 61 -20.86 -43.48 -7.11
N GLY A 62 -20.55 -44.45 -6.24
CA GLY A 62 -21.43 -44.98 -5.20
C GLY A 62 -22.03 -43.95 -4.23
N LEU A 63 -23.05 -44.37 -3.49
CA LEU A 63 -23.72 -43.56 -2.47
C LEU A 63 -22.72 -43.06 -1.41
N PRO A 64 -22.53 -41.74 -1.24
CA PRO A 64 -21.55 -41.17 -0.31
C PRO A 64 -21.75 -41.56 1.16
N TYR A 65 -22.90 -42.14 1.50
CA TYR A 65 -23.29 -42.44 2.88
C TYR A 65 -22.98 -43.88 3.32
N LEU A 66 -22.57 -44.76 2.41
CA LEU A 66 -22.33 -46.18 2.72
C LEU A 66 -20.85 -46.60 2.69
N GLU A 67 -19.93 -45.69 2.37
CA GLU A 67 -18.52 -45.94 2.62
C GLU A 67 -18.22 -45.71 4.11
N GLU A 68 -17.66 -46.73 4.76
CA GLU A 68 -17.21 -46.67 6.15
C GLU A 68 -16.25 -45.47 6.30
N ARG A 69 -16.75 -44.38 6.89
CA ARG A 69 -15.95 -43.21 7.25
C ARG A 69 -14.92 -43.61 8.30
N ASP A 70 -13.71 -43.95 7.85
CA ASP A 70 -12.52 -43.57 8.59
C ASP A 70 -12.58 -42.06 8.82
N LYS A 71 -12.44 -41.66 10.08
CA LYS A 71 -12.57 -40.29 10.55
C LYS A 71 -11.51 -39.39 9.89
N GLU A 72 -11.86 -38.78 8.78
CA GLU A 72 -11.34 -37.48 8.40
C GLU A 72 -12.51 -36.50 8.43
N GLU A 73 -12.29 -35.38 9.12
CA GLU A 73 -13.26 -34.31 9.31
C GLU A 73 -13.68 -33.77 7.94
N GLU A 74 -14.84 -34.21 7.43
CA GLU A 74 -15.47 -33.59 6.27
C GLU A 74 -15.88 -32.16 6.68
N GLU A 75 -14.98 -31.20 6.45
CA GLU A 75 -15.34 -29.80 6.36
C GLU A 75 -16.51 -29.68 5.38
N VAL A 76 -17.57 -28.99 5.81
CA VAL A 76 -18.63 -28.54 4.92
C VAL A 76 -17.97 -27.60 3.90
N SER A 77 -17.52 -28.17 2.79
CA SER A 77 -16.99 -27.40 1.67
C SER A 77 -18.16 -26.70 1.01
N VAL A 78 -18.45 -25.49 1.48
CA VAL A 78 -19.08 -24.48 0.64
C VAL A 78 -18.23 -24.46 -0.63
N ASN A 79 -18.83 -24.77 -1.79
CA ASN A 79 -18.17 -24.74 -3.09
C ASN A 79 -17.78 -23.29 -3.41
N LEU A 80 -16.77 -22.78 -2.71
CA LEU A 80 -16.28 -21.43 -2.91
C LEU A 80 -15.44 -21.45 -4.19
N MET A 81 -15.74 -20.48 -5.06
CA MET A 81 -15.11 -20.23 -6.34
C MET A 81 -13.60 -20.54 -6.29
N LYS A 82 -13.10 -21.39 -7.18
CA LYS A 82 -11.65 -21.54 -7.39
C LYS A 82 -11.10 -20.20 -7.84
N PHE A 83 -10.06 -19.72 -7.15
CA PHE A 83 -9.43 -18.44 -7.42
C PHE A 83 -9.02 -18.30 -8.90
N GLY A 84 -9.41 -17.18 -9.51
CA GLY A 84 -9.13 -16.83 -10.90
C GLY A 84 -10.16 -17.31 -11.93
N ASP A 85 -11.12 -18.17 -11.54
CA ASP A 85 -12.15 -18.69 -12.45
C ASP A 85 -13.37 -17.76 -12.56
N SER A 86 -13.47 -16.74 -11.69
CA SER A 86 -14.58 -15.79 -11.71
C SER A 86 -14.45 -14.78 -12.84
N ALA A 87 -15.20 -14.99 -13.92
CA ALA A 87 -15.33 -14.01 -15.00
C ALA A 87 -15.82 -12.65 -14.50
N ALA A 88 -16.68 -12.65 -13.48
CA ALA A 88 -17.20 -11.43 -12.85
C ALA A 88 -16.12 -10.68 -12.06
N SER A 89 -15.29 -11.38 -11.27
CA SER A 89 -14.15 -10.79 -10.57
C SER A 89 -13.18 -10.18 -11.59
N ASN A 90 -12.76 -10.97 -12.57
CA ASN A 90 -11.84 -10.55 -13.62
C ASN A 90 -12.33 -9.29 -14.37
N TYR A 91 -13.63 -9.22 -14.69
CA TYR A 91 -14.22 -8.04 -15.32
C TYR A 91 -14.21 -6.82 -14.39
N ALA A 92 -14.55 -7.01 -13.11
CA ALA A 92 -14.54 -5.93 -12.12
C ALA A 92 -13.13 -5.37 -11.90
N VAL A 93 -12.13 -6.25 -11.71
CA VAL A 93 -10.72 -5.86 -11.57
C VAL A 93 -10.22 -5.14 -12.81
N ASN A 94 -10.48 -5.68 -14.00
CA ASN A 94 -10.07 -5.04 -15.25
C ASN A 94 -10.79 -3.69 -15.46
N SER A 95 -12.03 -3.51 -15.00
CA SER A 95 -12.74 -2.23 -15.11
C SER A 95 -12.13 -1.15 -14.22
N VAL A 96 -11.65 -1.51 -13.03
CA VAL A 96 -11.07 -0.56 -12.06
C VAL A 96 -9.58 -0.32 -12.32
N VAL A 97 -8.83 -1.38 -12.59
CA VAL A 97 -7.37 -1.36 -12.69
C VAL A 97 -6.91 -1.28 -14.14
N GLY A 98 -7.74 -1.67 -15.12
CA GLY A 98 -7.35 -1.88 -16.51
C GLY A 98 -6.80 -0.65 -17.25
N SER A 99 -7.17 0.56 -16.81
CA SER A 99 -6.64 1.83 -17.31
C SER A 99 -5.48 2.38 -16.49
N SER A 100 -5.05 1.69 -15.44
CA SER A 100 -3.99 2.12 -14.55
C SER A 100 -2.63 1.56 -14.97
N GLU A 101 -1.56 2.28 -14.65
CA GLU A 101 -0.17 1.85 -14.85
C GLU A 101 0.12 0.48 -14.22
N ALA A 102 -0.56 0.13 -13.12
CA ALA A 102 -0.43 -1.17 -12.47
C ALA A 102 -0.85 -2.32 -13.40
N TRP A 103 -1.82 -2.10 -14.28
CA TRP A 103 -2.25 -3.12 -15.24
C TRP A 103 -1.29 -3.27 -16.41
N GLU A 104 -0.50 -2.26 -16.73
CA GLU A 104 0.60 -2.39 -17.71
C GLU A 104 1.69 -3.32 -17.17
N LEU A 105 1.93 -3.31 -15.85
CA LEU A 105 2.85 -4.25 -15.19
C LEU A 105 2.30 -5.69 -15.19
N VAL A 106 0.99 -5.86 -15.07
CA VAL A 106 0.33 -7.16 -15.25
C VAL A 106 0.47 -7.64 -16.71
N LYS A 107 0.14 -6.79 -17.69
CA LYS A 107 0.25 -7.11 -19.13
C LYS A 107 1.68 -7.43 -19.57
N SER A 108 2.67 -6.73 -19.01
CA SER A 108 4.09 -6.99 -19.28
C SER A 108 4.62 -8.24 -18.57
N GLY A 109 3.81 -8.88 -17.73
CA GLY A 109 4.17 -10.11 -17.01
C GLY A 109 5.06 -9.87 -15.78
N LYS A 110 5.30 -8.60 -15.39
CA LYS A 110 6.03 -8.26 -14.17
C LYS A 110 5.22 -8.59 -12.91
N ILE A 111 3.89 -8.52 -13.01
CA ILE A 111 2.96 -9.03 -11.99
C ILE A 111 2.27 -10.27 -12.57
N ASN A 112 2.39 -11.41 -11.90
CA ASN A 112 1.85 -12.69 -12.36
C ASN A 112 0.86 -13.28 -11.34
N PHE A 113 -0.40 -13.44 -11.76
CA PHE A 113 -1.46 -14.07 -10.95
C PHE A 113 -1.29 -15.58 -10.75
N SER A 114 -0.40 -16.20 -11.54
CA SER A 114 -0.02 -17.60 -11.35
C SER A 114 1.15 -17.78 -10.40
N ASP A 115 1.70 -16.70 -9.85
CA ASP A 115 2.75 -16.80 -8.83
C ASP A 115 2.22 -17.55 -7.61
N LYS A 116 3.02 -18.49 -7.11
CA LYS A 116 2.71 -19.29 -5.95
C LYS A 116 2.44 -18.41 -4.73
N LEU A 117 3.27 -17.40 -4.48
CA LEU A 117 3.13 -16.51 -3.34
C LEU A 117 1.82 -15.70 -3.42
N TYR A 118 1.46 -15.28 -4.63
CA TYR A 118 0.23 -14.56 -4.89
C TYR A 118 -1.00 -15.44 -4.62
N ARG A 119 -1.00 -16.68 -5.14
CA ARG A 119 -2.08 -17.64 -4.88
C ARG A 119 -2.21 -17.99 -3.40
N GLU A 120 -1.10 -18.24 -2.72
CA GLU A 120 -1.09 -18.49 -1.27
C GLU A 120 -1.66 -17.30 -0.49
N SER A 121 -1.28 -16.07 -0.86
CA SER A 121 -1.80 -14.86 -0.22
C SER A 121 -3.31 -14.68 -0.43
N MET A 122 -3.81 -15.01 -1.63
CA MET A 122 -5.24 -14.99 -1.92
C MET A 122 -6.00 -16.06 -1.15
N THR A 123 -5.49 -17.30 -1.11
CA THR A 123 -6.09 -18.39 -0.35
C THR A 123 -6.21 -18.03 1.13
N LEU A 124 -5.13 -17.53 1.75
CA LEU A 124 -5.15 -17.13 3.16
C LEU A 124 -6.19 -16.04 3.47
N GLY A 125 -6.40 -15.09 2.57
CA GLY A 125 -7.42 -14.06 2.77
C GLY A 125 -8.85 -14.58 2.62
N ILE A 126 -9.06 -15.55 1.72
CA ILE A 126 -10.33 -16.26 1.60
C ILE A 126 -10.60 -17.10 2.87
N ASP A 127 -9.60 -17.83 3.35
CA ASP A 127 -9.72 -18.64 4.58
C ASP A 127 -10.01 -17.75 5.80
N ALA A 128 -9.36 -16.59 5.90
CA ALA A 128 -9.67 -15.61 6.93
C ALA A 128 -11.12 -15.10 6.84
N SER A 129 -11.66 -14.94 5.63
CA SER A 129 -13.07 -14.58 5.43
C SER A 129 -14.02 -15.73 5.79
N LYS A 130 -13.66 -16.98 5.48
CA LYS A 130 -14.41 -18.18 5.88
C LYS A 130 -14.54 -18.23 7.41
N HIS A 131 -13.45 -18.00 8.13
CA HIS A 131 -13.47 -17.94 9.60
C HIS A 131 -14.50 -16.94 10.15
N ILE A 132 -14.68 -15.77 9.53
CA ILE A 132 -15.72 -14.81 9.97
C ILE A 132 -17.11 -15.39 9.77
N HIS A 133 -17.34 -16.13 8.68
CA HIS A 133 -18.62 -16.78 8.43
C HIS A 133 -18.90 -17.89 9.44
N ASP A 134 -17.92 -18.75 9.71
CA ASP A 134 -18.03 -19.87 10.67
C ASP A 134 -18.27 -19.38 12.11
N ILE A 135 -17.65 -18.25 12.48
CA ILE A 135 -17.92 -17.58 13.76
C ILE A 135 -19.37 -17.05 13.80
N SER A 136 -19.86 -16.49 12.68
CA SER A 136 -21.22 -15.95 12.58
C SER A 136 -22.31 -17.03 12.67
N THR A 137 -22.01 -18.25 12.22
CA THR A 137 -22.90 -19.42 12.30
C THR A 137 -22.84 -20.10 13.66
N GLY A 138 -21.81 -19.80 14.47
CA GLY A 138 -21.57 -20.40 15.78
C GLY A 138 -20.92 -21.79 15.70
N GLU A 139 -20.34 -22.13 14.55
CA GLU A 139 -19.62 -23.39 14.33
C GLU A 139 -18.20 -23.36 14.91
N PHE A 140 -17.69 -22.18 15.26
CA PHE A 140 -16.36 -22.01 15.84
C PHE A 140 -16.42 -21.70 17.34
N GLU A 141 -15.87 -22.60 18.17
CA GLU A 141 -15.74 -22.42 19.62
C GLU A 141 -14.45 -21.67 19.99
N GLY A 142 -14.50 -20.79 20.99
CA GLY A 142 -13.31 -20.13 21.56
C GLY A 142 -13.03 -18.71 21.08
N VAL A 143 -13.92 -18.09 20.31
CA VAL A 143 -13.84 -16.65 19.99
C VAL A 143 -14.41 -15.81 21.12
N ASP A 144 -13.76 -14.68 21.40
CA ASP A 144 -14.24 -13.71 22.39
C ASP A 144 -15.66 -13.24 22.05
N ALA A 145 -16.53 -13.22 23.07
CA ALA A 145 -17.91 -12.80 22.95
C ALA A 145 -18.06 -11.35 22.46
N ASP A 146 -17.06 -10.50 22.69
CA ASP A 146 -17.06 -9.12 22.20
C ASP A 146 -16.78 -9.03 20.70
N VAL A 147 -15.94 -9.90 20.14
CA VAL A 147 -15.70 -10.01 18.69
C VAL A 147 -16.93 -10.55 17.96
N ILE A 148 -17.61 -11.54 18.56
CA ILE A 148 -18.85 -12.11 17.99
C ILE A 148 -19.96 -11.04 17.89
N LYS A 149 -20.01 -10.07 18.81
CA LYS A 149 -21.01 -8.98 18.76
C LYS A 149 -20.81 -8.00 17.61
N GLU A 150 -19.58 -7.86 17.12
CA GLU A 150 -19.27 -7.00 15.96
C GLU A 150 -19.77 -7.62 14.65
N ILE A 151 -19.85 -8.95 14.61
CA ILE A 151 -20.32 -9.69 13.45
C ILE A 151 -21.86 -9.67 13.44
N PRO A 152 -22.51 -9.07 12.43
CA PRO A 152 -23.95 -9.04 12.35
C PRO A 152 -24.51 -10.45 12.09
N VAL A 153 -24.99 -11.11 13.13
CA VAL A 153 -25.65 -12.42 13.01
C VAL A 153 -27.08 -12.23 12.54
N LEU A 154 -27.31 -12.55 11.26
CA LEU A 154 -28.64 -12.58 10.68
C LEU A 154 -29.40 -13.81 11.21
N LYS A 155 -30.40 -13.57 12.07
CA LYS A 155 -31.24 -14.63 12.62
C LYS A 155 -32.49 -14.82 11.77
N PRO A 156 -32.86 -16.07 11.41
CA PRO A 156 -34.09 -16.31 10.68
C PRO A 156 -35.33 -15.89 11.51
N PRO A 157 -36.44 -15.47 10.85
CA PRO A 157 -37.67 -15.11 11.53
C PRO A 157 -38.24 -16.27 12.35
N LYS A 158 -38.67 -16.03 13.58
CA LYS A 158 -39.37 -17.05 14.39
C LYS A 158 -40.76 -17.30 13.77
N ARG A 159 -41.11 -18.57 13.56
CA ARG A 159 -42.38 -19.13 13.01
C ARG A 159 -43.48 -18.10 12.74
N SER A 160 -43.83 -17.96 11.46
CA SER A 160 -45.06 -17.29 11.02
C SER A 160 -45.97 -18.32 10.35
N PHE A 161 -47.21 -18.42 10.82
CA PHE A 161 -48.26 -19.18 10.14
C PHE A 161 -49.16 -18.20 9.42
N CYS A 162 -49.59 -18.51 8.19
CA CYS A 162 -50.63 -17.73 7.54
C CYS A 162 -51.98 -18.00 8.22
N PRO A 163 -52.62 -17.02 8.88
CA PRO A 163 -53.88 -17.25 9.58
C PRO A 163 -55.06 -17.54 8.63
N LYS A 164 -54.92 -17.31 7.32
CA LYS A 164 -55.98 -17.56 6.32
C LYS A 164 -55.93 -18.93 5.66
N CYS A 165 -54.75 -19.51 5.45
CA CYS A 165 -54.60 -20.76 4.70
C CYS A 165 -53.82 -21.85 5.44
N GLY A 166 -53.35 -21.58 6.66
CA GLY A 166 -52.59 -22.55 7.46
C GLY A 166 -51.22 -22.90 6.88
N THR A 167 -50.84 -22.31 5.74
CA THR A 167 -49.53 -22.53 5.13
C THR A 167 -48.44 -22.04 6.06
N ASP A 168 -47.46 -22.91 6.27
CA ASP A 168 -46.28 -22.62 7.07
C ASP A 168 -45.40 -21.61 6.34
N ILE A 169 -45.63 -20.31 6.58
CA ILE A 169 -44.81 -19.22 6.04
C ILE A 169 -43.36 -19.41 6.50
N HIS A 170 -43.13 -20.06 7.65
CA HIS A 170 -41.79 -20.34 8.15
C HIS A 170 -40.96 -21.23 7.22
N SER A 171 -41.52 -22.32 6.68
CA SER A 171 -40.79 -23.19 5.74
C SER A 171 -40.41 -22.46 4.45
N TYR A 172 -41.33 -21.70 3.85
CA TYR A 172 -41.06 -20.91 2.64
C TYR A 172 -40.05 -19.79 2.91
N THR A 173 -40.19 -19.08 4.02
CA THR A 173 -39.22 -18.03 4.42
C THR A 173 -37.86 -18.61 4.74
N MET A 174 -37.77 -19.80 5.35
CA MET A 174 -36.50 -20.50 5.57
C MET A 174 -35.86 -20.96 4.26
N MET A 175 -36.63 -21.40 3.27
CA MET A 175 -36.10 -21.71 1.94
C MET A 175 -35.54 -20.45 1.27
N GLN A 176 -36.28 -19.33 1.27
CA GLN A 176 -35.81 -18.08 0.70
C GLN A 176 -34.59 -17.52 1.45
N TRP A 177 -34.55 -17.70 2.77
CA TRP A 177 -33.40 -17.35 3.60
C TRP A 177 -32.15 -18.14 3.24
N ARG A 178 -32.27 -19.46 3.04
CA ARG A 178 -31.15 -20.29 2.59
C ARG A 178 -30.67 -19.85 1.21
N LYS A 179 -31.59 -19.68 0.24
CA LYS A 179 -31.25 -19.19 -1.11
C LYS A 179 -30.52 -17.85 -1.07
N TRP A 180 -31.01 -16.91 -0.25
CA TRP A 180 -30.37 -15.61 -0.09
C TRP A 180 -29.00 -15.72 0.59
N ARG A 181 -28.86 -16.54 1.63
CA ARG A 181 -27.58 -16.78 2.32
C ARG A 181 -26.55 -17.38 1.37
N ASP A 182 -26.91 -18.45 0.66
CA ASP A 182 -26.01 -19.13 -0.27
C ASP A 182 -25.60 -18.21 -1.43
N ALA A 183 -26.56 -17.51 -2.05
CA ALA A 183 -26.26 -16.53 -3.09
C ALA A 183 -25.44 -15.33 -2.58
N SER A 184 -25.63 -14.93 -1.32
CA SER A 184 -24.84 -13.84 -0.72
C SER A 184 -23.41 -14.27 -0.45
N ALA A 185 -23.18 -15.53 -0.06
CA ALA A 185 -21.82 -16.06 0.12
C ALA A 185 -21.04 -16.02 -1.20
N ASP A 186 -21.66 -16.42 -2.32
CA ASP A 186 -21.03 -16.37 -3.65
C ASP A 186 -20.69 -14.93 -4.07
N VAL A 187 -21.63 -14.00 -3.88
CA VAL A 187 -21.41 -12.58 -4.22
C VAL A 187 -20.32 -11.97 -3.36
N VAL A 188 -20.30 -12.25 -2.06
CA VAL A 188 -19.26 -11.76 -1.15
C VAL A 188 -17.90 -12.37 -1.52
N GLY A 189 -17.85 -13.65 -1.88
CA GLY A 189 -16.63 -14.31 -2.38
C GLY A 189 -16.06 -13.61 -3.61
N ILE A 190 -16.89 -13.33 -4.62
CA ILE A 190 -16.48 -12.59 -5.82
C ILE A 190 -16.03 -11.16 -5.50
N GLN A 191 -16.72 -10.48 -4.58
CA GLN A 191 -16.34 -9.13 -4.15
C GLN A 191 -14.99 -9.12 -3.42
N LEU A 192 -14.77 -10.09 -2.53
CA LEU A 192 -13.53 -10.24 -1.80
C LEU A 192 -12.37 -10.55 -2.74
N GLU A 193 -12.56 -11.48 -3.67
CA GLU A 193 -11.60 -11.81 -4.71
C GLU A 193 -11.21 -10.54 -5.49
N ALA A 194 -12.17 -9.84 -6.09
CA ALA A 194 -11.90 -8.64 -6.88
C ALA A 194 -11.20 -7.53 -6.06
N ALA A 195 -11.61 -7.33 -4.81
CA ALA A 195 -11.03 -6.32 -3.93
C ALA A 195 -9.57 -6.66 -3.56
N MET A 196 -9.30 -7.90 -3.19
CA MET A 196 -7.96 -8.37 -2.84
C MET A 196 -7.05 -8.34 -4.06
N GLU A 197 -7.50 -8.86 -5.20
CA GLU A 197 -6.74 -8.85 -6.47
C GLU A 197 -6.34 -7.42 -6.83
N THR A 198 -7.31 -6.49 -6.82
CA THR A 198 -7.08 -5.07 -7.10
C THR A 198 -6.05 -4.44 -6.15
N SER A 199 -6.19 -4.70 -4.85
CA SER A 199 -5.29 -4.17 -3.82
C SER A 199 -3.86 -4.68 -4.00
N ILE A 200 -3.70 -5.99 -4.16
CA ILE A 200 -2.39 -6.62 -4.33
C ILE A 200 -1.72 -6.12 -5.60
N VAL A 201 -2.44 -6.07 -6.74
CA VAL A 201 -1.90 -5.51 -7.99
C VAL A 201 -1.38 -4.10 -7.79
N LYS A 202 -2.12 -3.26 -7.06
CA LYS A 202 -1.73 -1.87 -6.87
C LYS A 202 -0.51 -1.71 -5.95
N ILE A 203 -0.43 -2.50 -4.88
CA ILE A 203 0.71 -2.51 -3.95
C ILE A 203 1.95 -3.08 -4.64
N SER A 204 1.82 -4.19 -5.36
CA SER A 204 2.91 -4.77 -6.15
C SER A 204 3.44 -3.78 -7.18
N ALA A 205 2.55 -3.08 -7.90
CA ALA A 205 2.94 -2.05 -8.86
C ALA A 205 3.75 -0.92 -8.21
N PHE A 206 3.31 -0.45 -7.04
CA PHE A 206 4.03 0.57 -6.28
C PHE A 206 5.45 0.12 -5.93
N HIS A 207 5.61 -1.08 -5.37
CA HIS A 207 6.94 -1.58 -5.00
C HIS A 207 7.83 -1.92 -6.20
N ILE A 208 7.28 -2.39 -7.32
CA ILE A 208 8.05 -2.59 -8.54
C ILE A 208 8.62 -1.26 -9.03
N ASN A 209 7.80 -0.21 -9.06
CA ASN A 209 8.25 1.11 -9.47
C ASN A 209 9.33 1.68 -8.54
N GLU A 210 9.15 1.58 -7.21
CA GLU A 210 10.19 2.00 -6.25
C GLU A 210 11.50 1.22 -6.44
N MET A 211 11.42 -0.09 -6.68
CA MET A 211 12.60 -0.92 -6.91
C MET A 211 13.32 -0.56 -8.22
N GLU A 212 12.59 -0.11 -9.25
CA GLU A 212 13.18 0.39 -10.49
C GLU A 212 13.88 1.73 -10.28
N ASP A 213 13.27 2.65 -9.54
CA ASP A 213 13.88 3.93 -9.17
C ASP A 213 15.18 3.71 -8.38
N ILE A 214 15.16 2.83 -7.38
CA ILE A 214 16.34 2.46 -6.58
C ILE A 214 17.43 1.83 -7.47
N LYS A 215 17.08 1.01 -8.46
CA LYS A 215 18.05 0.44 -9.41
C LYS A 215 18.69 1.53 -10.27
N ILE A 216 17.92 2.53 -10.70
CA ILE A 216 18.43 3.66 -11.46
C ILE A 216 19.37 4.52 -10.61
N GLU A 217 19.04 4.79 -9.35
CA GLU A 217 19.92 5.53 -8.45
C GLU A 217 21.22 4.77 -8.16
N ASN A 218 21.13 3.45 -7.92
CA ASN A 218 22.31 2.61 -7.72
C ASN A 218 23.21 2.57 -8.96
N SER A 219 22.65 2.56 -10.18
CA SER A 219 23.47 2.57 -11.39
C SER A 219 24.20 3.91 -11.59
N LYS A 220 23.53 5.03 -11.27
CA LYS A 220 24.16 6.37 -11.26
C LYS A 220 25.28 6.47 -10.23
N LEU A 221 25.02 6.04 -8.99
CA LEU A 221 26.03 6.04 -7.93
C LEU A 221 27.23 5.16 -8.30
N LYS A 222 27.00 4.00 -8.92
CA LYS A 222 28.11 3.16 -9.42
C LYS A 222 28.93 3.86 -10.49
N ALA A 223 28.29 4.56 -11.43
CA ALA A 223 29.00 5.33 -12.46
C ALA A 223 29.82 6.49 -11.84
N GLU A 224 29.26 7.22 -10.88
CA GLU A 224 29.97 8.28 -10.16
C GLU A 224 31.16 7.72 -9.36
N VAL A 225 31.02 6.55 -8.73
CA VAL A 225 32.11 5.88 -8.03
C VAL A 225 33.23 5.49 -8.99
N GLU A 226 32.93 4.95 -10.16
CA GLU A 226 33.94 4.61 -11.16
C GLU A 226 34.64 5.88 -11.72
N GLU A 227 33.90 6.96 -11.97
CA GLU A 227 34.49 8.23 -12.41
C GLU A 227 35.41 8.84 -11.33
N LEU A 228 35.02 8.75 -10.06
CA LEU A 228 35.86 9.20 -8.94
C LEU A 228 37.10 8.32 -8.76
N LYS A 229 37.00 7.01 -8.98
CA LYS A 229 38.16 6.11 -8.97
C LYS A 229 39.13 6.45 -10.09
N GLU A 230 38.64 6.65 -11.31
CA GLU A 230 39.47 7.03 -12.45
C GLU A 230 40.15 8.39 -12.20
N LYS A 231 39.42 9.37 -11.64
CA LYS A 231 40.01 10.64 -11.19
C LYS A 231 41.10 10.43 -10.15
N LEU A 232 40.88 9.56 -9.15
CA LEU A 232 41.85 9.26 -8.11
C LEU A 232 43.12 8.56 -8.65
N GLU A 233 42.97 7.65 -9.61
CA GLU A 233 44.08 6.97 -10.29
C GLU A 233 44.87 7.94 -11.18
N ASN A 234 44.18 8.83 -11.88
CA ASN A 234 44.79 9.91 -12.68
C ASN A 234 45.33 11.07 -11.83
N THR A 235 45.04 11.07 -10.52
CA THR A 235 45.62 12.05 -9.61
C THR A 235 47.05 11.63 -9.30
N ASP A 236 48.02 12.31 -9.92
CA ASP A 236 49.45 12.08 -9.69
C ASP A 236 49.83 12.36 -8.23
N LYS A 237 49.83 11.31 -7.41
CA LYS A 237 50.26 11.34 -6.01
C LYS A 237 51.65 11.94 -5.85
N LYS A 238 52.54 11.68 -6.82
CA LYS A 238 53.91 12.24 -6.87
C LYS A 238 53.93 13.75 -7.14
N SER A 239 53.08 14.26 -8.03
CA SER A 239 52.96 15.70 -8.30
C SER A 239 52.42 16.47 -7.09
N ILE A 240 51.48 15.87 -6.36
CA ILE A 240 50.96 16.42 -5.11
C ILE A 240 52.05 16.40 -4.03
N GLU A 241 52.76 15.28 -3.87
CA GLU A 241 53.86 15.15 -2.90
C GLU A 241 54.99 16.15 -3.20
N ASP A 242 55.35 16.35 -4.47
CA ASP A 242 56.37 17.32 -4.88
C ASP A 242 55.95 18.77 -4.64
N LYS A 243 54.68 19.10 -4.88
CA LYS A 243 54.14 20.43 -4.54
C LYS A 243 54.13 20.65 -3.03
N LEU A 244 53.77 19.63 -2.26
CA LEU A 244 53.80 19.67 -0.80
C LEU A 244 55.23 19.85 -0.28
N ARG A 245 56.18 19.04 -0.76
CA ARG A 245 57.61 19.13 -0.44
C ARG A 245 58.19 20.49 -0.79
N LYS A 246 57.86 21.06 -1.95
CA LYS A 246 58.28 22.42 -2.35
C LYS A 246 57.70 23.48 -1.42
N SER A 247 56.42 23.39 -1.07
CA SER A 247 55.81 24.35 -0.15
C SER A 247 56.43 24.27 1.25
N LEU A 248 56.66 23.06 1.76
CA LEU A 248 57.30 22.81 3.06
C LEU A 248 58.73 23.32 3.06
N THR A 249 59.54 22.99 2.06
CA THR A 249 60.91 23.51 1.98
C THR A 249 60.97 25.03 1.83
N THR A 250 60.00 25.67 1.17
CA THR A 250 59.94 27.15 1.14
C THR A 250 59.52 27.76 2.47
N LYS A 251 58.61 27.13 3.22
CA LYS A 251 58.24 27.58 4.57
C LYS A 251 59.38 27.37 5.56
N ILE A 252 59.98 26.18 5.59
CA ILE A 252 61.15 25.86 6.42
C ILE A 252 62.32 26.79 6.10
N ARG A 253 62.61 27.07 4.82
CA ARG A 253 63.64 28.06 4.47
C ARG A 253 63.30 29.47 4.93
N LYS A 254 62.02 29.88 4.89
CA LYS A 254 61.60 31.20 5.37
C LYS A 254 61.71 31.30 6.90
N GLU A 255 61.40 30.24 7.63
CA GLU A 255 61.56 30.17 9.08
C GLU A 255 63.04 30.15 9.48
N LEU A 256 63.86 29.28 8.86
CA LEU A 256 65.31 29.27 9.08
C LEU A 256 65.98 30.60 8.73
N LEU A 257 65.53 31.31 7.69
CA LEU A 257 66.04 32.65 7.37
C LEU A 257 65.57 33.73 8.35
N LYS A 258 64.44 33.53 9.04
CA LYS A 258 64.02 34.41 10.14
C LYS A 258 64.86 34.12 11.38
N GLU A 259 65.07 32.86 11.73
CA GLU A 259 65.92 32.44 12.85
C GLU A 259 67.37 32.90 12.66
N LEU A 260 67.95 32.72 11.46
CA LEU A 260 69.30 33.19 11.14
C LEU A 260 69.43 34.73 11.12
N LYS A 261 68.34 35.47 10.87
CA LYS A 261 68.35 36.94 10.96
C LYS A 261 68.30 37.39 12.42
N VAL A 262 67.48 36.75 13.24
CA VAL A 262 67.46 36.95 14.69
C VAL A 262 68.83 36.63 15.29
N GLU A 263 69.46 35.52 14.88
CA GLU A 263 70.81 35.13 15.33
C GLU A 263 71.91 36.10 14.84
N LYS A 264 71.76 36.68 13.66
CA LYS A 264 72.71 37.68 13.13
C LYS A 264 72.55 39.06 13.79
N ASP A 265 71.33 39.42 14.18
CA ASP A 265 71.05 40.62 14.97
C ASP A 265 71.54 40.43 16.43
N LEU A 266 71.59 39.19 16.93
CA LEU A 266 72.22 38.84 18.22
C LEU A 266 73.76 38.85 18.19
N ILE A 267 74.41 38.68 17.02
CA ILE A 267 75.87 38.69 16.89
C ILE A 267 76.44 40.11 16.65
N LEU A 268 75.63 41.06 16.15
CA LEU A 268 76.06 42.43 15.86
C LEU A 268 75.81 43.45 17.00
N ASN A 269 75.02 43.11 18.01
CA ASN A 269 74.80 43.96 19.18
C ASN A 269 75.42 43.30 20.41
N LYS A 270 76.62 43.76 20.76
CA LYS A 270 77.23 43.52 22.06
C LYS A 270 76.77 44.64 23.01
N ASP A 271 76.48 44.23 24.24
CA ASP A 271 76.28 45.02 25.45
C ASP A 271 74.87 45.56 25.80
N ASP A 272 74.50 45.16 27.02
CA ASP A 272 73.69 45.78 28.07
C ASP A 272 72.18 45.46 28.28
N SER A 273 71.95 45.11 29.55
CA SER A 273 70.74 45.13 30.40
C SER A 273 69.66 44.05 30.25
N GLU A 274 69.76 43.06 31.15
CA GLU A 274 68.82 42.69 32.23
C GLU A 274 67.31 43.02 32.10
N GLU A 275 66.52 41.98 32.45
CA GLU A 275 65.26 42.01 33.23
C GLU A 275 64.05 42.75 32.60
N ASP A 276 62.81 42.29 32.67
CA ASP A 276 62.12 41.08 33.14
C ASP A 276 60.65 41.24 32.66
N GLU A 277 59.82 40.27 33.01
CA GLU A 277 58.35 40.38 33.13
C GLU A 277 57.42 40.14 31.92
N GLU A 278 56.70 39.04 32.10
CA GLU A 278 55.39 38.65 31.61
C GLU A 278 54.34 39.78 31.65
N ALA A 279 53.49 39.84 30.63
CA ALA A 279 52.07 40.13 30.80
C ALA A 279 51.29 39.68 29.55
N GLU A 280 50.49 38.63 29.73
CA GLU A 280 49.27 38.41 28.94
C GLU A 280 48.35 39.62 29.14
N GLU A 281 47.70 40.10 28.09
CA GLU A 281 46.42 40.78 28.24
C GLU A 281 45.55 40.59 27.00
N ASP A 282 44.40 39.97 27.27
CA ASP A 282 43.22 39.87 26.43
C ASP A 282 42.78 41.24 25.91
N VAL A 283 42.32 41.27 24.65
CA VAL A 283 41.49 42.37 24.15
C VAL A 283 40.21 41.78 23.58
N GLU A 284 39.17 41.81 24.41
CA GLU A 284 37.77 41.84 24.00
C GLU A 284 37.51 43.10 23.17
N GLU A 285 36.94 42.95 21.97
CA GLU A 285 36.27 44.05 21.26
C GLU A 285 34.76 43.79 21.21
N GLU A 286 34.07 44.46 22.13
CA GLU A 286 32.63 44.73 22.12
C GLU A 286 32.38 46.06 21.39
N ILE A 287 31.80 46.08 20.18
CA ILE A 287 31.26 47.31 19.57
C ILE A 287 29.91 47.06 18.85
N GLU A 288 28.88 47.52 19.56
CA GLU A 288 27.74 48.36 19.13
C GLU A 288 26.56 47.83 18.28
N LYS A 289 25.41 47.81 18.95
CA LYS A 289 24.06 47.87 18.36
C LYS A 289 23.80 49.26 17.74
N PRO A 290 23.19 49.35 16.53
CA PRO A 290 22.52 50.58 16.12
C PRO A 290 21.02 50.55 16.43
N LYS A 291 20.56 51.76 16.75
CA LYS A 291 19.26 52.15 17.29
C LYS A 291 18.10 51.99 16.31
N SER A 292 16.93 51.76 16.89
CA SER A 292 15.60 51.71 16.27
C SER A 292 15.07 53.07 15.81
N LYS A 293 14.23 53.06 14.76
CA LYS A 293 13.03 53.91 14.48
C LYS A 293 12.53 53.68 13.02
N PRO A 294 11.25 53.94 12.66
CA PRO A 294 9.98 53.81 13.37
C PRO A 294 9.05 52.74 12.72
N LYS A 295 7.99 52.33 13.43
CA LYS A 295 6.96 51.37 13.00
C LYS A 295 6.18 51.88 11.77
N SER A 296 6.20 51.10 10.70
CA SER A 296 5.21 51.16 9.61
C SER A 296 3.94 50.40 10.01
N LEU A 297 2.78 50.98 9.74
CA LEU A 297 1.45 50.60 10.22
C LEU A 297 0.70 49.59 9.33
N PHE A 298 1.40 48.82 8.48
CA PHE A 298 0.77 47.82 7.62
C PHE A 298 1.58 46.52 7.54
N GLY A 299 1.07 45.46 8.19
CA GLY A 299 1.48 44.06 8.01
C GLY A 299 2.81 43.66 8.69
N PRO A 300 2.96 42.40 9.13
CA PRO A 300 4.25 41.92 9.63
C PRO A 300 5.26 42.02 8.48
N GLY A 301 6.34 42.78 8.69
CA GLY A 301 7.42 42.93 7.72
C GLY A 301 7.94 41.56 7.27
N LYS A 302 8.20 41.42 5.96
CA LYS A 302 8.76 40.20 5.37
C LYS A 302 10.01 39.80 6.17
N LYS A 303 9.98 38.65 6.84
CA LYS A 303 11.16 38.06 7.45
C LYS A 303 12.12 37.70 6.31
N SER A 304 13.35 38.21 6.31
CA SER A 304 14.36 37.88 5.30
C SER A 304 15.47 37.04 5.94
N LYS A 305 15.79 35.90 5.33
CA LYS A 305 16.95 35.06 5.65
C LYS A 305 17.87 35.05 4.44
N LYS A 306 19.19 35.00 4.65
CA LYS A 306 20.19 34.94 3.57
C LYS A 306 20.86 33.56 3.56
N PHE A 307 21.12 33.05 2.36
CA PHE A 307 21.82 31.79 2.18
C PHE A 307 23.30 32.01 1.78
N ASP A 308 24.24 31.57 2.61
CA ASP A 308 25.70 31.68 2.38
C ASP A 308 26.37 30.36 1.95
N GLY A 309 25.60 29.38 1.47
CA GLY A 309 26.08 28.04 1.08
C GLY A 309 26.28 27.83 -0.43
N LYS A 310 26.56 26.58 -0.84
CA LYS A 310 26.63 26.20 -2.27
C LYS A 310 25.24 26.26 -2.89
N LYS A 311 25.13 26.73 -4.13
CA LYS A 311 23.84 26.84 -4.87
C LYS A 311 23.04 25.53 -4.91
N SER A 312 23.71 24.38 -4.90
CA SER A 312 23.10 23.05 -4.84
C SER A 312 22.29 22.81 -3.57
N ASP A 313 22.69 23.42 -2.46
CA ASP A 313 22.15 23.12 -1.12
C ASP A 313 21.04 24.12 -0.75
N LYS A 314 20.89 25.20 -1.55
CA LYS A 314 19.85 26.22 -1.38
C LYS A 314 18.42 25.66 -1.29
N PRO A 315 18.00 24.66 -2.11
CA PRO A 315 16.66 24.07 -2.03
C PRO A 315 16.40 23.41 -0.67
N GLU A 316 17.33 22.60 -0.19
CA GLU A 316 17.19 21.90 1.09
C GLU A 316 17.25 22.87 2.26
N TRP A 317 18.19 23.82 2.23
CA TRP A 317 18.27 24.88 3.22
C TRP A 317 16.97 25.70 3.26
N PHE A 318 16.41 26.09 2.11
CA PHE A 318 15.20 26.90 2.08
C PHE A 318 14.00 26.16 2.70
N LEU A 319 13.86 24.86 2.42
CA LEU A 319 12.79 24.03 2.96
C LEU A 319 12.90 23.81 4.48
N ASN A 320 14.10 23.86 5.04
CA ASN A 320 14.34 23.66 6.47
C ASN A 320 14.33 24.99 7.25
N GLU A 321 14.99 26.00 6.70
CA GLU A 321 15.33 27.22 7.43
C GLU A 321 14.53 28.44 6.99
N ALA A 322 13.91 28.47 5.81
CA ALA A 322 13.37 29.73 5.26
C ALA A 322 11.89 29.69 4.88
N LEU A 323 11.15 28.60 5.11
CA LEU A 323 9.71 28.55 4.81
C LEU A 323 8.86 29.56 5.60
N ASP A 324 9.35 30.04 6.73
CA ASP A 324 8.72 31.09 7.55
C ASP A 324 8.85 32.50 6.95
N THR A 325 9.66 32.66 5.89
CA THR A 325 9.80 33.90 5.12
C THR A 325 8.75 34.05 4.02
N VAL A 326 8.04 32.97 3.69
CA VAL A 326 6.99 32.96 2.66
C VAL A 326 5.82 33.80 3.13
N TYR A 327 5.40 34.75 2.28
CA TYR A 327 4.28 35.63 2.56
C TYR A 327 2.95 34.87 2.61
N ASP A 328 2.25 34.95 3.75
CA ASP A 328 0.89 34.43 3.93
C ASP A 328 -0.12 35.59 3.77
N PRO A 329 -0.79 35.73 2.61
CA PRO A 329 -1.75 36.80 2.37
C PRO A 329 -3.02 36.69 3.23
N HIS A 330 -3.30 35.51 3.79
CA HIS A 330 -4.50 35.28 4.61
C HIS A 330 -4.23 35.49 6.10
N GLY A 331 -2.99 35.81 6.49
CA GLY A 331 -2.64 36.16 7.87
C GLY A 331 -2.96 35.05 8.88
N THR A 332 -2.98 33.78 8.43
CA THR A 332 -3.39 32.64 9.27
C THR A 332 -2.37 32.33 10.37
N GLY A 333 -1.17 32.91 10.30
CA GLY A 333 -0.09 32.75 11.28
C GLY A 333 0.54 31.34 11.27
N LYS A 334 0.09 30.45 10.39
CA LYS A 334 0.60 29.09 10.28
C LYS A 334 1.83 29.09 9.37
N ALA A 335 2.98 28.72 9.93
CA ALA A 335 4.19 28.53 9.15
C ALA A 335 3.96 27.46 8.07
N LEU A 336 4.37 27.76 6.84
CA LEU A 336 4.30 26.84 5.73
C LEU A 336 5.24 25.65 6.02
N LYS A 337 4.74 24.41 5.86
CA LYS A 337 5.53 23.20 6.08
C LYS A 337 5.96 22.60 4.74
N ARG A 338 7.11 21.92 4.74
CA ARG A 338 7.69 21.23 3.59
C ARG A 338 6.70 20.32 2.85
N ARG A 339 5.90 19.54 3.58
CA ARG A 339 4.92 18.59 3.04
C ARG A 339 3.51 19.17 2.84
N THR A 340 3.33 20.48 2.99
CA THR A 340 2.03 21.12 2.75
C THR A 340 1.63 20.95 1.28
N ILE A 341 0.40 20.51 1.06
CA ILE A 341 -0.16 20.31 -0.29
C ILE A 341 -0.70 21.66 -0.78
N LEU A 342 -0.18 22.11 -1.93
CA LEU A 342 -0.54 23.37 -2.58
C LEU A 342 -1.70 23.21 -3.57
N ALA A 343 -1.72 22.09 -4.30
CA ALA A 343 -2.74 21.78 -5.28
C ALA A 343 -3.00 20.26 -5.34
N ARG A 344 -4.24 19.88 -5.66
CA ARG A 344 -4.67 18.48 -5.80
C ARG A 344 -5.29 18.26 -7.17
N SER A 345 -5.00 17.12 -7.78
CA SER A 345 -5.64 16.66 -9.01
C SER A 345 -5.88 15.15 -8.95
N ALA A 346 -6.66 14.62 -9.89
CA ALA A 346 -6.85 13.18 -10.07
C ALA A 346 -5.53 12.43 -10.37
N LYS A 347 -4.49 13.13 -10.86
CA LYS A 347 -3.18 12.57 -11.19
C LYS A 347 -2.17 12.67 -10.04
N GLY A 348 -2.51 13.35 -8.93
CA GLY A 348 -1.62 13.52 -7.79
C GLY A 348 -1.70 14.89 -7.11
N ASN A 349 -0.93 15.02 -6.04
CA ASN A 349 -0.84 16.24 -5.23
C ASN A 349 0.51 16.94 -5.48
N VAL A 350 0.50 18.27 -5.52
CA VAL A 350 1.72 19.09 -5.55
C VAL A 350 1.99 19.63 -4.15
N ARG A 351 3.21 19.42 -3.65
CA ARG A 351 3.66 19.90 -2.34
C ARG A 351 4.61 21.09 -2.47
N VAL A 352 4.88 21.75 -1.35
CA VAL A 352 5.85 22.86 -1.27
C VAL A 352 7.26 22.42 -1.70
N GLU A 353 7.69 21.24 -1.26
CA GLU A 353 9.00 20.69 -1.66
C GLU A 353 9.12 20.49 -3.18
N ASP A 354 8.08 19.98 -3.84
CA ASP A 354 8.07 19.74 -5.28
C ASP A 354 8.28 21.04 -6.05
N VAL A 355 7.63 22.13 -5.61
CA VAL A 355 7.77 23.46 -6.22
C VAL A 355 9.19 24.00 -6.05
N VAL A 356 9.78 23.90 -4.85
CA VAL A 356 11.13 24.42 -4.58
C VAL A 356 12.18 23.66 -5.38
N PHE A 357 12.11 22.33 -5.43
CA PHE A 357 13.06 21.52 -6.22
C PHE A 357 12.87 21.68 -7.73
N ALA A 358 11.62 21.78 -8.21
CA ALA A 358 11.35 22.01 -9.63
C ALA A 358 11.84 23.40 -10.06
N TYR A 359 11.64 24.41 -9.21
CA TYR A 359 12.12 25.76 -9.46
C TYR A 359 13.64 25.85 -9.45
N SER A 360 14.33 25.19 -8.50
CA SER A 360 15.79 25.23 -8.44
C SER A 360 16.47 24.57 -9.64
N LYS A 361 15.84 23.56 -10.24
CA LYS A 361 16.36 22.84 -11.41
C LYS A 361 16.12 23.59 -12.72
N SER A 362 14.90 24.10 -12.93
CA SER A 362 14.47 24.57 -14.26
C SER A 362 13.78 25.95 -14.23
N GLY A 363 13.87 26.68 -13.12
CA GLY A 363 13.21 27.96 -12.93
C GLY A 363 11.68 27.86 -13.06
N LYS A 364 11.03 28.96 -13.45
CA LYS A 364 9.56 29.03 -13.57
C LYS A 364 8.97 28.00 -14.54
N LYS A 365 9.74 27.55 -15.54
CA LYS A 365 9.31 26.55 -16.52
C LYS A 365 9.28 25.13 -15.96
N GLY A 366 10.00 24.86 -14.86
CA GLY A 366 9.98 23.56 -14.18
C GLY A 366 8.76 23.35 -13.29
N ILE A 367 8.12 24.43 -12.87
CA ILE A 367 6.94 24.37 -11.99
C ILE A 367 5.73 23.91 -12.79
N SER A 368 5.06 22.86 -12.32
CA SER A 368 3.87 22.32 -12.99
C SER A 368 2.74 23.35 -13.08
N GLU A 369 1.94 23.29 -14.15
CA GLU A 369 0.75 24.14 -14.31
C GLU A 369 -0.22 23.99 -13.13
N LEU A 370 -0.31 22.78 -12.58
CA LEU A 370 -1.11 22.48 -11.40
C LEU A 370 -0.63 23.26 -10.17
N ALA A 371 0.67 23.42 -9.96
CA ALA A 371 1.20 24.22 -8.86
C ALA A 371 0.78 25.69 -8.98
N TRP A 372 0.73 26.23 -10.20
CA TRP A 372 0.34 27.63 -10.46
C TRP A 372 -1.12 27.94 -10.14
N THR A 373 -1.97 26.92 -9.97
CA THR A 373 -3.35 27.11 -9.48
C THR A 373 -3.39 27.62 -8.04
N SER A 374 -2.33 27.43 -7.26
CA SER A 374 -2.20 27.95 -5.89
C SER A 374 -1.50 29.31 -5.89
N PRO A 375 -2.12 30.38 -5.36
CA PRO A 375 -1.47 31.69 -5.22
C PRO A 375 -0.18 31.63 -4.39
N THR A 376 -0.10 30.67 -3.45
CA THR A 376 1.05 30.44 -2.57
C THR A 376 2.33 30.10 -3.34
N THR A 377 2.21 29.45 -4.50
CA THR A 377 3.33 29.11 -5.39
C THR A 377 4.14 30.35 -5.79
N LYS A 378 3.47 31.47 -6.07
CA LYS A 378 4.14 32.72 -6.40
C LYS A 378 4.94 33.27 -5.22
N TYR A 379 4.39 33.23 -4.01
CA TYR A 379 5.07 33.71 -2.80
C TYR A 379 6.25 32.83 -2.40
N ILE A 380 6.18 31.52 -2.65
CA ILE A 380 7.31 30.60 -2.43
C ILE A 380 8.48 30.97 -3.34
N VAL A 381 8.20 31.21 -4.63
CA VAL A 381 9.24 31.60 -5.60
C VAL A 381 9.85 32.96 -5.24
N GLU A 382 9.02 33.95 -4.89
CA GLU A 382 9.52 35.27 -4.47
C GLU A 382 10.38 35.19 -3.21
N ALA A 383 9.98 34.37 -2.23
CA ALA A 383 10.75 34.15 -1.02
C ALA A 383 12.08 33.43 -1.32
N TYR A 384 12.06 32.40 -2.16
CA TYR A 384 13.24 31.65 -2.57
C TYR A 384 14.27 32.51 -3.32
N ASP A 385 13.80 33.43 -4.18
CA ASP A 385 14.66 34.38 -4.88
C ASP A 385 15.21 35.47 -3.94
N SER A 386 14.49 35.78 -2.86
CA SER A 386 14.90 36.80 -1.88
C SER A 386 15.91 36.31 -0.84
N CYS A 387 16.02 34.99 -0.67
CA CYS A 387 17.00 34.33 0.18
C CYS A 387 18.31 34.07 -0.56
#